data_AF-A0AAE3YFQ0-F1
#
_entry.id   AF-A0AAE3YFQ0-F1
#
_cell.length_a   1.000
_cell.length_b   1.000
_cell.length_c   1.000
_cell.angle_alpha   90.00
_cell.angle_beta   90.00
_cell.angle_gamma   90.00
#
_symmetry.space_group_name_H-M   'P 1'
#
loop_
_entity.id
_entity.type
_entity.pdbx_description
1 polymer ?
#
loop_
_entity_poly.entity_id
_entity_poly.type
_entity_poly.pdbx_seq_one_letter_code
_entity_poly.pdbx_strand_id
1 'polypeptide(L)'
;MSSVESSPVAEPAQPPRLSVVSGDITEEELAALTVVVMATGSYAPPPKTEPGPRSQARAFVRRALLALPNIPGPGSWRRKR
;
A
#
# COMPACT_ATOMS: atom_id res chain seq x y z
N MET A 1 13.88 20.30 44.59
CA MET A 1 14.20 19.12 43.77
C MET A 1 12.96 18.25 43.74
N SER A 2 12.14 18.35 42.70
CA SER A 2 11.08 17.38 42.43
C SER A 2 11.00 17.22 40.91
N SER A 3 11.72 16.21 40.39
CA SER A 3 11.51 15.71 39.05
C SER A 3 10.09 15.14 38.98
N VAL A 4 9.25 15.71 38.13
CA VAL A 4 8.03 15.03 37.68
C VAL A 4 8.51 14.02 36.65
N GLU A 5 8.57 12.75 37.06
CA GLU A 5 8.62 11.61 36.16
C GLU A 5 7.34 11.62 35.33
N SER A 6 7.45 12.16 34.11
CA SER A 6 6.43 12.07 33.09
C SER A 6 6.34 10.62 32.62
N SER A 7 5.57 9.81 33.34
CA SER A 7 5.08 8.53 32.82
C SER A 7 4.28 8.78 31.54
N PRO A 8 4.56 8.09 30.42
CA PRO A 8 3.75 8.26 29.23
C PRO A 8 2.36 7.68 29.51
N VAL A 9 1.37 8.57 29.53
CA VAL A 9 -0.04 8.20 29.54
C VAL A 9 -0.29 7.34 28.32
N ALA A 10 -0.60 6.06 28.53
CA ALA A 10 -1.01 5.16 27.47
C ALA A 10 -2.40 5.62 26.95
N GLU A 11 -2.41 6.33 25.83
CA GLU A 11 -3.63 6.63 25.08
C GLU A 11 -4.34 5.33 24.68
N PRO A 12 -5.68 5.32 24.60
CA PRO A 12 -6.41 4.14 24.15
C PRO A 12 -5.95 3.78 22.74
N ALA A 13 -5.39 2.57 22.59
CA ALA A 13 -4.82 2.10 21.35
C ALA A 13 -5.86 2.13 20.23
N GLN A 14 -5.72 3.09 19.31
CA GLN A 14 -6.47 3.07 18.06
C GLN A 14 -6.19 1.75 17.33
N PRO A 15 -7.21 1.14 16.70
CA PRO A 15 -7.00 -0.09 15.96
C PRO A 15 -5.92 0.14 14.88
N PRO A 16 -5.01 -0.84 14.70
CA PRO A 16 -3.88 -0.68 13.78
C PRO A 16 -4.39 -0.42 12.35
N ARG A 17 -3.85 0.62 11.71
CA ARG A 17 -4.25 1.01 10.35
C ARG A 17 -3.70 0.09 9.27
N LEU A 18 -2.62 -0.63 9.56
CA LEU A 18 -1.91 -1.54 8.65
C LEU A 18 -1.66 -2.87 9.38
N SER A 19 -1.67 -3.98 8.64
CA SER A 19 -1.35 -5.31 9.16
C SER A 19 -0.40 -6.05 8.22
N VAL A 20 0.56 -6.77 8.79
CA VAL A 20 1.52 -7.59 8.04
C VAL A 20 0.92 -8.97 7.82
N VAL A 21 0.67 -9.33 6.57
CA VAL A 21 0.05 -10.62 6.21
C VAL A 21 1.09 -11.69 5.93
N SER A 22 2.34 -11.31 5.65
CA SER A 22 3.44 -12.22 5.32
C SER A 22 4.80 -11.57 5.55
N GLY A 23 5.80 -12.38 5.92
CA GLY A 23 7.17 -11.92 6.18
C GLY A 23 7.38 -11.50 7.63
N ASP A 24 8.65 -11.32 7.99
CA ASP A 24 9.07 -10.75 9.27
C ASP A 24 9.63 -9.35 8.97
N ILE A 25 8.99 -8.32 9.52
CA ILE A 25 9.30 -6.92 9.24
C ILE A 25 9.59 -6.23 10.57
N THR A 26 10.65 -5.42 10.62
CA THR A 26 10.97 -4.70 11.85
C THR A 26 10.06 -3.49 12.03
N GLU A 27 9.98 -2.97 13.25
CA GLU A 27 9.18 -1.79 13.57
C GLU A 27 9.67 -0.55 12.81
N GLU A 28 10.98 -0.44 12.59
CA GLU A 28 11.61 0.65 11.85
C GLU A 28 11.23 0.60 10.36
N GLU A 29 11.21 -0.58 9.76
CA GLU A 29 10.79 -0.78 8.38
C GLU A 29 9.30 -0.46 8.19
N LEU A 30 8.46 -0.83 9.17
CA LEU A 30 7.03 -0.50 9.16
C LEU A 30 6.81 1.03 9.25
N ALA A 31 7.59 1.72 10.10
CA ALA A 31 7.54 3.17 10.23
C ALA A 31 7.99 3.86 8.91
N ALA A 32 9.10 3.41 8.32
CA ALA A 32 9.59 3.93 7.05
C ALA A 32 8.57 3.75 5.91
N LEU A 33 7.93 2.58 5.84
CA LEU A 33 6.89 2.31 4.85
C LEU A 33 5.67 3.22 5.02
N THR A 34 5.30 3.53 6.27
CA THR A 34 4.21 4.47 6.56
C THR A 34 4.52 5.87 6.04
N VAL A 35 5.75 6.36 6.24
CA VAL A 35 6.21 7.66 5.69
C VAL A 35 6.10 7.68 4.16
N VAL A 36 6.51 6.61 3.49
CA VAL A 36 6.41 6.49 2.02
C VAL A 36 4.96 6.51 1.55
N VAL A 37 4.08 5.73 2.20
CA VAL A 37 2.65 5.70 1.86
C VAL A 37 2.03 7.09 2.00
N MET A 38 2.33 7.79 3.11
CA MET A 38 1.88 9.17 3.32
C MET A 38 2.39 10.13 2.24
N ALA A 39 3.64 9.98 1.79
CA ALA A 39 4.20 10.81 0.72
C ALA A 39 3.53 10.55 -0.65
N THR A 40 3.19 9.29 -0.94
CA THR A 40 2.56 8.92 -2.24
C THR A 40 1.11 9.39 -2.38
N GLY A 41 0.36 9.45 -1.28
CA GLY A 41 -1.04 9.91 -1.29
C GLY A 41 -1.20 11.35 -1.79
N SER A 42 -0.17 12.18 -1.64
CA SER A 42 -0.15 13.57 -2.11
C SER A 42 0.06 13.72 -3.63
N TYR A 43 0.39 12.63 -4.33
CA TYR A 43 0.76 12.66 -5.75
C TYR A 43 -0.27 11.96 -6.66
N ALA A 44 -1.56 12.05 -6.32
CA ALA A 44 -2.62 11.44 -7.13
C ALA A 44 -2.61 12.03 -8.56
N PRO A 45 -2.30 11.24 -9.60
CA PRO A 45 -2.36 11.72 -10.97
C PRO A 45 -3.82 12.01 -11.37
N PRO A 46 -4.06 12.91 -12.34
CA PRO A 46 -5.41 13.24 -12.78
C PRO A 46 -6.14 11.98 -13.27
N PRO A 47 -7.49 11.93 -13.15
CA PRO A 47 -8.27 10.79 -13.57
C PRO A 47 -8.03 10.54 -15.06
N LYS A 48 -7.37 9.41 -15.37
CA LYS A 48 -7.24 8.93 -16.74
C LYS A 48 -8.57 8.31 -17.14
N THR A 49 -9.05 8.59 -18.34
CA THR A 49 -10.20 7.89 -18.92
C THR A 49 -9.90 6.40 -18.95
N GLU A 50 -10.48 5.65 -18.01
CA GLU A 50 -10.21 4.22 -17.92
C GLU A 50 -10.88 3.47 -19.08
N PRO A 51 -10.15 2.59 -19.77
CA PRO A 51 -10.76 1.69 -20.73
C PRO A 51 -11.74 0.75 -20.00
N GLY A 52 -12.90 0.46 -20.62
CA GLY A 52 -13.93 -0.36 -19.99
C GLY A 52 -13.46 -1.77 -19.54
N PRO A 53 -14.18 -2.42 -18.61
CA PRO A 53 -13.74 -3.66 -17.98
C PRO A 53 -13.44 -4.81 -18.95
N ARG A 54 -14.16 -4.87 -20.08
CA ARG A 54 -13.96 -5.88 -21.15
C ARG A 54 -12.65 -5.68 -21.93
N SER A 55 -12.26 -4.43 -22.21
CA SER A 55 -11.01 -4.16 -22.92
C SER A 55 -9.80 -4.39 -22.01
N GLN A 56 -9.93 -4.12 -20.71
CA GLN A 56 -8.89 -4.44 -19.72
C GLN A 56 -8.64 -5.95 -19.61
N ALA A 57 -9.70 -6.77 -19.51
CA ALA A 57 -9.56 -8.23 -19.43
C ALA A 57 -8.85 -8.82 -20.67
N ARG A 58 -9.24 -8.37 -21.88
CA ARG A 58 -8.59 -8.82 -23.13
C ARG A 58 -7.12 -8.41 -23.22
N ALA A 59 -6.81 -7.17 -22.83
CA ALA A 59 -5.43 -6.67 -22.81
C ALA A 59 -4.54 -7.48 -21.85
N PHE A 60 -5.10 -7.91 -20.72
CA PHE A 60 -4.40 -8.74 -19.74
C PHE A 60 -4.09 -10.14 -20.27
N VAL A 61 -5.09 -10.85 -20.80
CA VAL A 61 -4.91 -12.19 -21.39
C VAL A 61 -3.86 -12.15 -22.50
N ARG A 62 -3.92 -11.14 -23.37
CA ARG A 62 -2.93 -10.95 -24.44
C ARG A 62 -1.51 -10.74 -23.88
N ARG A 63 -1.35 -9.98 -22.79
CA ARG A 63 -0.02 -9.78 -22.17
C ARG A 63 0.51 -11.05 -21.53
N ALA A 64 -0.34 -11.82 -20.85
CA ALA A 64 0.06 -13.08 -20.24
C ALA A 64 0.57 -14.09 -21.30
N LEU A 65 -0.15 -14.23 -22.42
CA LEU A 65 0.27 -15.07 -23.55
C LEU A 65 1.61 -14.63 -24.16
N LEU A 66 1.91 -13.33 -24.10
CA LEU A 66 3.13 -12.74 -24.63
C LEU A 66 4.25 -12.61 -23.57
N ALA A 67 4.07 -13.17 -22.38
CA ALA A 67 5.00 -13.05 -21.25
C ALA A 67 5.42 -11.59 -20.93
N LEU A 68 4.55 -10.62 -21.24
CA LEU A 68 4.81 -9.21 -20.98
C LEU A 68 4.69 -8.91 -19.47
N PRO A 69 5.48 -7.97 -18.94
CA PRO A 69 5.34 -7.53 -17.56
C PRO A 69 3.94 -6.96 -17.31
N ASN A 70 3.43 -7.23 -16.11
CA ASN A 70 2.13 -6.76 -15.66
C ASN A 70 2.07 -5.23 -15.70
N ILE A 71 0.92 -4.71 -16.10
CA ILE A 71 0.70 -3.26 -16.12
C ILE A 71 0.68 -2.79 -14.66
N PRO A 72 1.53 -1.82 -14.27
CA PRO A 72 1.42 -1.22 -12.95
C PRO A 72 0.08 -0.49 -12.85
N GLY A 73 -0.69 -0.79 -11.81
CA GLY A 73 -1.98 -0.17 -11.59
C GLY A 73 -2.80 -0.80 -10.47
N PRO A 74 -3.86 -0.12 -10.01
CA PRO A 74 -4.73 -0.62 -8.95
C PRO A 74 -5.28 -2.00 -9.28
N GLY A 75 -5.13 -2.95 -8.36
CA GLY A 75 -5.63 -4.32 -8.52
C GLY A 75 -4.82 -5.22 -9.45
N SER A 76 -3.72 -4.75 -10.07
CA SER A 76 -2.78 -5.61 -10.81
C SER A 76 -2.16 -6.70 -9.92
N TRP A 77 -1.87 -6.35 -8.68
CA TRP A 77 -1.35 -7.25 -7.64
C TRP A 77 -2.34 -8.35 -7.22
N ARG A 78 -3.66 -8.07 -7.20
CA ARG A 78 -4.70 -9.07 -6.83
C ARG A 78 -4.84 -10.21 -7.84
N ARG A 79 -4.32 -10.02 -9.05
CA ARG A 79 -4.37 -10.99 -10.15
C ARG A 79 -3.05 -11.74 -10.34
N LYS A 80 -2.06 -11.47 -9.49
CA LYS A 80 -0.96 -12.40 -9.22
C LYS A 80 -1.42 -13.34 -8.10
N ARG A 81 -1.63 -14.61 -8.42
CA ARG A 81 -1.68 -15.72 -7.46
C ARG A 81 -0.66 -16.75 -7.91
#